data_AF-A0A3D0ID67-F1
#
_entry.id   AF-A0A3D0ID67-F1
#
_cell.length_a   1.000
_cell.length_b   1.000
_cell.length_c   1.000
_cell.angle_alpha   90.00
_cell.angle_beta   90.00
_cell.angle_gamma   90.00
#
_symmetry.space_group_name_H-M   'P 1'
#
loop_
_entity.id
_entity.type
_entity.pdbx_description
1 polymer ?
#
loop_
_entity_poly.entity_id
_entity_poly.type
_entity_poly.pdbx_seq_one_letter_code
_entity_poly.pdbx_strand_id
1 'polypeptide(L)'
;MRMMMRVTIPVEQGNKAVKDGTIPKLIQSLLQDLAPEAAYFGPVDGVRNAFIVFDLKDVSDLPRIGEPLFLNLNARVEFTPIMNAEDLKAGLSKMPR
;
A
#
# COMPACT_ATOMS: atom_id res chain seq x y z
N MET A 1 0.31 11.29 -8.70
CA MET A 1 0.23 10.07 -9.54
C MET A 1 -0.48 9.00 -8.76
N ARG A 2 -1.52 8.36 -9.33
CA ARG A 2 -2.25 7.28 -8.65
C ARG A 2 -1.36 6.06 -8.50
N MET A 3 -1.15 5.65 -7.25
CA MET A 3 -0.32 4.51 -6.87
C MET A 3 -1.14 3.52 -6.05
N MET A 4 -0.87 2.23 -6.27
CA MET A 4 -1.24 1.16 -5.36
C MET A 4 0.00 0.73 -4.58
N MET A 5 -0.10 0.75 -3.26
CA MET A 5 0.85 0.08 -2.38
C MET A 5 0.25 -1.24 -1.90
N ARG A 6 0.93 -2.35 -2.22
CA ARG A 6 0.66 -3.67 -1.63
C ARG A 6 1.65 -3.91 -0.50
N VAL A 7 1.13 -4.29 0.67
CA VAL A 7 1.93 -4.63 1.86
C VAL A 7 1.66 -6.08 2.22
N THR A 8 2.70 -6.90 2.26
CA THR A 8 2.64 -8.30 2.72
C THR A 8 3.45 -8.45 4.00
N ILE A 9 2.80 -8.85 5.09
CA ILE A 9 3.45 -8.97 6.40
C ILE A 9 3.74 -10.44 6.70
N PRO A 10 4.99 -10.83 7.02
CA PRO A 10 5.32 -12.17 7.48
C PRO A 10 4.48 -12.59 8.70
N VAL A 11 4.08 -13.86 8.77
CA VAL A 11 3.17 -14.37 9.82
C VAL A 11 3.72 -14.09 11.22
N GLU A 12 4.98 -14.41 11.46
CA GLU A 12 5.62 -14.26 12.77
C GLU A 12 5.66 -12.78 13.21
N GLN A 13 6.20 -11.91 12.36
CA GLN A 13 6.30 -10.49 12.65
C GLN A 13 4.92 -9.84 12.80
N GLY A 14 3.96 -10.22 11.96
CA GLY A 14 2.58 -9.77 12.09
C GLY A 14 1.94 -10.22 13.40
N ASN A 15 2.18 -11.45 13.86
CA ASN A 15 1.64 -11.93 15.12
C ASN A 15 2.18 -11.15 16.31
N LYS A 16 3.49 -10.86 16.31
CA LYS A 16 4.13 -10.02 17.32
C LYS A 16 3.56 -8.59 17.30
N ALA A 17 3.50 -8.00 16.11
CA ALA A 17 3.07 -6.62 15.90
C ALA A 17 1.58 -6.38 16.17
N VAL A 18 0.74 -7.44 16.14
CA VAL A 18 -0.64 -7.38 16.64
C VAL A 18 -0.66 -7.34 18.17
N LYS A 19 0.14 -8.20 18.83
CA LYS A 19 0.16 -8.32 20.30
C LYS A 19 0.71 -7.07 20.98
N ASP A 20 1.74 -6.45 20.41
CA ASP A 20 2.36 -5.23 20.96
C ASP A 20 1.69 -3.92 20.49
N GLY A 21 0.69 -4.02 19.60
CA GLY A 21 -0.06 -2.88 19.09
C GLY A 21 0.65 -2.05 18.02
N THR A 22 1.74 -2.54 17.44
CA THR A 22 2.48 -1.85 16.37
C THR A 22 1.64 -1.71 15.09
N ILE A 23 0.96 -2.78 14.64
CA ILE A 23 0.13 -2.74 13.42
C ILE A 23 -0.95 -1.66 13.48
N PRO A 24 -1.85 -1.62 14.48
CA PRO A 24 -2.94 -0.64 14.48
C PRO A 24 -2.43 0.81 14.48
N LYS A 25 -1.35 1.11 15.21
CA LYS A 25 -0.73 2.44 15.22
C LYS A 25 -0.15 2.81 13.85
N LEU A 26 0.60 1.89 13.24
CA LEU A 26 1.24 2.14 11.96
C LEU A 26 0.23 2.32 10.82
N ILE A 27 -0.82 1.48 10.79
CA ILE A 27 -1.89 1.60 9.80
C ILE A 27 -2.67 2.91 10.01
N GLN A 28 -2.98 3.30 11.25
CA GLN A 28 -3.65 4.57 11.51
C GLN A 28 -2.81 5.76 11.00
N SER A 29 -1.51 5.78 11.31
CA SER A 29 -0.59 6.81 10.82
C SER A 29 -0.57 6.86 9.29
N LEU A 30 -0.46 5.71 8.62
CA LEU A 30 -0.43 5.64 7.16
C LEU A 30 -1.73 6.15 6.53
N LEU A 31 -2.89 5.79 7.08
CA LEU A 31 -4.18 6.26 6.55
C LEU A 31 -4.36 7.77 6.74
N GLN A 32 -3.87 8.33 7.84
CA GLN A 32 -3.88 9.77 8.09
C GLN A 32 -2.94 10.52 7.13
N ASP A 33 -1.71 10.04 6.96
CA ASP A 33 -0.69 10.69 6.15
C ASP A 33 -1.00 10.63 4.65
N LEU A 34 -1.50 9.48 4.18
CA LEU A 34 -1.72 9.24 2.75
C LEU A 34 -3.09 9.70 2.26
N ALA A 35 -4.09 9.80 3.16
CA ALA A 35 -5.49 10.06 2.82
C ALA A 35 -5.94 9.27 1.56
N PRO A 36 -5.88 7.92 1.59
CA PRO A 36 -6.04 7.11 0.40
C PRO A 36 -7.46 7.20 -0.18
N GLU A 37 -7.56 7.02 -1.49
CA GLU A 37 -8.83 6.85 -2.20
C GLU A 37 -9.55 5.56 -1.75
N ALA A 38 -8.78 4.51 -1.50
CA ALA A 38 -9.28 3.25 -0.97
C ALA A 38 -8.19 2.49 -0.20
N ALA A 39 -8.61 1.78 0.85
CA ALA A 39 -7.74 0.88 1.60
C ALA A 39 -8.50 -0.42 1.92
N TYR A 40 -7.92 -1.55 1.51
CA TYR A 40 -8.48 -2.87 1.75
C TYR A 40 -7.49 -3.72 2.54
N PHE A 41 -7.99 -4.46 3.50
CA PHE A 41 -7.19 -5.29 4.40
C PHE A 41 -7.75 -6.71 4.37
N GLY A 42 -6.88 -7.69 4.23
CA GLY A 42 -7.32 -9.08 4.15
C GLY A 42 -6.16 -10.05 3.96
N PRO A 43 -6.42 -11.36 4.08
CA PRO A 43 -5.42 -12.36 3.76
C PRO A 43 -5.25 -12.48 2.24
N VAL A 44 -4.00 -12.58 1.80
CA VAL A 44 -3.62 -13.03 0.44
C VAL A 44 -2.56 -14.10 0.64
N ASP A 45 -2.73 -15.25 -0.01
CA ASP A 45 -1.85 -16.42 0.15
C ASP A 45 -1.63 -16.81 1.62
N GLY A 46 -2.70 -16.71 2.42
CA GLY A 46 -2.70 -17.10 3.83
C GLY A 46 -1.97 -16.14 4.78
N VAL A 47 -1.49 -14.98 4.32
CA VAL A 47 -0.79 -14.00 5.17
C VAL A 47 -1.46 -12.63 5.18
N ARG A 48 -1.21 -11.84 6.23
CA ARG A 48 -1.81 -10.49 6.38
C ARG A 48 -1.33 -9.57 5.27
N ASN A 49 -2.27 -9.00 4.52
CA ASN A 49 -1.99 -8.07 3.46
C ASN A 49 -2.84 -6.79 3.58
N ALA A 50 -2.32 -5.72 2.98
CA ALA A 50 -3.03 -4.48 2.74
C ALA A 50 -2.85 -4.03 1.28
N PHE A 51 -3.90 -3.46 0.72
CA PHE A 51 -3.89 -2.76 -0.56
C PHE A 51 -4.35 -1.33 -0.32
N ILE A 52 -3.48 -0.36 -0.58
CA ILE A 52 -3.74 1.05 -0.31
C ILE A 52 -3.55 1.83 -1.61
N VAL A 53 -4.61 2.48 -2.08
CA VAL A 53 -4.60 3.29 -3.30
C VAL A 53 -4.61 4.76 -2.92
N PHE A 54 -3.59 5.51 -3.33
CA PHE A 54 -3.41 6.92 -2.96
C PHE A 54 -2.75 7.71 -4.09
N ASP A 55 -2.80 9.03 -3.98
CA ASP A 55 -2.09 9.93 -4.91
C ASP A 55 -0.69 10.27 -4.37
N LEU A 56 0.35 9.78 -5.05
CA LEU A 56 1.73 10.10 -4.75
C LEU A 56 2.12 11.44 -5.40
N LYS A 57 2.49 12.41 -4.56
CA LYS A 57 2.86 13.77 -5.02
C LYS A 57 4.30 13.86 -5.51
N ASP A 58 5.22 13.25 -4.78
CA ASP A 58 6.65 13.22 -5.10
C ASP A 58 7.20 11.79 -5.00
N VAL A 59 7.95 11.34 -5.99
CA VAL A 59 8.56 9.99 -5.98
C VAL A 59 9.61 9.82 -4.87
N SER A 60 10.18 10.92 -4.38
CA SER A 60 11.12 10.92 -3.25
C SER A 60 10.45 10.64 -1.90
N ASP A 61 9.11 10.63 -1.82
CA ASP A 61 8.38 10.23 -0.62
C ASP A 61 8.34 8.69 -0.42
N LEU A 62 8.70 7.89 -1.43
CA LEU A 62 8.63 6.43 -1.34
C LEU A 62 9.36 5.85 -0.11
N PRO A 63 10.59 6.27 0.24
CA PRO A 63 11.24 5.83 1.47
C PRO A 63 10.46 6.24 2.72
N ARG A 64 9.94 7.48 2.78
CA ARG A 64 9.15 7.97 3.93
C ARG A 64 7.92 7.10 4.18
N ILE A 65 7.28 6.61 3.10
CA ILE A 65 6.08 5.78 3.17
C ILE A 65 6.43 4.30 3.45
N GLY A 66 7.47 3.78 2.79
CA GLY A 66 7.84 2.36 2.82
C GLY A 66 8.70 1.95 4.02
N GLU A 67 9.69 2.76 4.41
CA GLU A 67 10.64 2.42 5.49
C GLU A 67 9.97 2.05 6.82
N PRO A 68 8.91 2.75 7.28
CA PRO A 68 8.22 2.33 8.49
C PRO A 68 7.65 0.92 8.41
N LEU A 69 7.19 0.48 7.24
CA LEU A 69 6.67 -0.88 7.01
C LEU A 69 7.80 -1.91 6.96
N PHE A 70 8.93 -1.58 6.32
CA PHE A 70 10.11 -2.45 6.29
C PHE A 70 10.66 -2.67 7.70
N LEU A 71 10.94 -1.58 8.43
CA LEU A 71 11.63 -1.61 9.71
C LEU A 71 10.77 -2.20 10.83
N ASN A 72 9.49 -1.86 10.90
CA ASN A 72 8.64 -2.29 12.02
C ASN A 72 7.94 -3.63 11.78
N LEU A 73 7.65 -3.98 10.52
CA LEU A 73 6.85 -5.15 10.17
C LEU A 73 7.61 -6.19 9.35
N ASN A 74 8.88 -5.95 8.99
CA ASN A 74 9.63 -6.78 8.05
C ASN A 74 8.79 -7.09 6.80
N ALA A 75 8.00 -6.10 6.37
CA ALA A 75 7.00 -6.29 5.33
C ALA A 75 7.66 -6.28 3.95
N ARG A 76 7.05 -6.99 3.00
CA ARG A 76 7.28 -6.73 1.58
C ARG A 76 6.34 -5.61 1.16
N VAL A 77 6.87 -4.57 0.52
CA VAL A 77 6.09 -3.44 0.02
C VAL A 77 6.33 -3.30 -1.48
N GLU A 78 5.26 -3.25 -2.24
CA GLU A 78 5.30 -3.05 -3.69
C GLU A 78 4.49 -1.81 -4.05
N PHE A 79 5.10 -0.89 -4.77
CA PHE A 79 4.45 0.30 -5.31
C PHE A 79 4.22 0.12 -6.81
N THR A 80 2.99 0.31 -7.25
CA THR A 80 2.60 0.13 -8.66
C THR A 80 1.76 1.31 -9.12
N PRO A 81 2.14 2.01 -10.21
CA PRO A 81 1.26 2.95 -10.87
C PRO A 81 0.01 2.20 -11.37
N ILE A 82 -1.17 2.70 -11.03
CA ILE A 82 -2.43 2.08 -11.44
C ILE A 82 -3.39 3.11 -12.05
N MET A 83 -4.35 2.61 -12.81
CA MET A 83 -5.36 3.40 -13.50
C MET A 83 -6.75 2.97 -13.06
N ASN A 84 -7.68 3.92 -12.93
CA ASN A 84 -9.09 3.61 -12.76
C ASN A 84 -9.74 3.31 -14.13
N ALA A 85 -11.06 3.08 -14.16
CA ALA A 85 -11.77 2.76 -15.41
C ALA A 85 -11.73 3.90 -16.45
N GLU A 86 -11.75 5.17 -16.01
CA GLU A 86 -11.70 6.33 -16.89
C GLU A 86 -10.31 6.49 -17.51
N ASP A 87 -9.27 6.39 -16.69
CA ASP A 87 -7.87 6.39 -17.10
C ASP A 87 -7.60 5.27 -18.11
N LEU A 88 -8.09 4.05 -17.84
CA LEU A 88 -7.97 2.90 -18.74
C LEU A 88 -8.64 3.18 -20.08
N LYS A 89 -9.88 3.68 -20.08
CA LYS A 89 -10.61 4.02 -21.31
C LYS A 89 -9.85 5.07 -22.13
N ALA A 90 -9.32 6.11 -21.47
CA ALA A 90 -8.52 7.14 -22.11
C ALA A 90 -7.21 6.57 -22.70
N GLY A 91 -6.53 5.68 -21.98
CA GLY A 91 -5.32 5.00 -22.45
C GLY A 91 -5.58 4.12 -23.68
N LEU A 92 -6.61 3.28 -23.64
CA LEU A 92 -6.98 2.39 -24.74
C LEU A 92 -7.34 3.16 -26.02
N SER A 93 -7.94 4.35 -25.90
CA SER A 93 -8.29 5.19 -27.05
C SER A 93 -7.08 5.73 -27.83
N LYS A 94 -5.88 5.69 -27.24
CA LYS A 94 -4.62 6.16 -27.84
C LYS A 94 -3.82 5.04 -28.51
N MET A 95 -4.26 3.79 -28.41
CA MET A 95 -3.54 2.67 -29.03
C MET A 95 -3.65 2.73 -30.56
N PRO A 96 -2.57 2.41 -31.29
CA PRO A 96 -2.67 2.22 -32.73
C PRO A 96 -3.66 1.10 -33.04
N ARG A 97 -4.42 1.28 -34.13
CA ARG A 97 -5.33 0.26 -34.64
C ARG A 97 -4.59 -0.79 -35.46
#